data_AF-A0A3A4NQW4-F1
#
_entry.id   AF-A0A3A4NQW4-F1
#
_cell.length_a   1.000
_cell.length_b   1.000
_cell.length_c   1.000
_cell.angle_alpha   90.00
_cell.angle_beta   90.00
_cell.angle_gamma   90.00
#
_symmetry.space_group_name_H-M   'P 1'
#
loop_
_entity.id
_entity.type
_entity.pdbx_description
1 polymer ?
#
loop_
_entity_poly.entity_id
_entity_poly.type
_entity_poly.pdbx_seq_one_letter_code
_entity_poly.pdbx_strand_id
1 'polypeptide(L)'
;MKMNNSTNRNESLDALAQILIRCFIMGLVFLAFCACFMVFANQYAYEIHSKFFDITKQQFDLICYGWMGLAKLWMIFVFLIPYIAIRLVLGKRT
;
A
#
# COMPACT_ATOMS: atom_id res chain seq x y z
N MET A 1 32.31 -15.62 -23.68
CA MET A 1 32.15 -15.44 -22.21
C MET A 1 31.39 -14.14 -21.92
N LYS A 2 30.05 -14.14 -22.02
CA LYS A 2 29.18 -12.95 -21.81
C LYS A 2 28.04 -13.22 -20.81
N MET A 3 28.05 -14.38 -20.14
CA MET A 3 26.97 -14.88 -19.28
C MET A 3 26.95 -14.31 -17.85
N ASN A 4 28.00 -13.63 -17.38
CA ASN A 4 28.05 -13.15 -15.98
C ASN A 4 27.07 -11.96 -15.75
N ASN A 5 27.17 -10.91 -16.56
CA ASN A 5 26.50 -9.64 -16.25
C ASN A 5 24.96 -9.71 -16.42
N SER A 6 24.45 -10.50 -17.37
CA SER A 6 22.98 -10.64 -17.54
C SER A 6 22.32 -11.41 -16.40
N THR A 7 22.96 -12.45 -15.89
CA THR A 7 22.43 -13.28 -14.80
C THR A 7 22.34 -12.46 -13.51
N ASN A 8 23.42 -11.74 -13.17
CA ASN A 8 23.48 -10.93 -11.95
C ASN A 8 22.46 -9.78 -11.94
N ARG A 9 22.20 -9.16 -13.10
CA ARG A 9 21.12 -8.15 -13.24
C ARG A 9 19.73 -8.75 -13.03
N ASN A 10 19.47 -9.95 -13.55
CA ASN A 10 18.17 -10.60 -13.38
C ASN A 10 17.95 -10.99 -11.91
N GLU A 11 18.98 -11.51 -11.24
CA GLU A 11 18.94 -11.81 -9.79
C GLU A 11 18.64 -10.54 -8.96
N SER A 12 19.29 -9.42 -9.30
CA SER A 12 19.06 -8.14 -8.63
C SER A 12 17.62 -7.63 -8.84
N LEU A 13 17.10 -7.73 -10.08
CA LEU A 13 15.73 -7.35 -10.39
C LEU A 13 14.70 -8.25 -9.69
N ASP A 14 14.98 -9.55 -9.60
CA ASP A 14 14.11 -10.48 -8.88
C ASP A 14 14.08 -10.17 -7.37
N ALA A 15 15.24 -9.90 -6.77
CA ALA A 15 15.32 -9.46 -5.38
C ALA A 15 14.52 -8.17 -5.13
N LEU A 16 14.63 -7.18 -6.03
CA LEU A 16 13.82 -5.96 -5.96
C LEU A 16 12.32 -6.27 -6.06
N ALA A 17 11.90 -7.09 -7.03
CA ALA A 17 10.50 -7.48 -7.17
C ALA A 17 9.97 -8.17 -5.90
N GLN A 18 10.76 -9.05 -5.28
CA GLN A 18 10.40 -9.70 -4.01
C GLN A 18 10.30 -8.71 -2.85
N ILE A 19 11.16 -7.70 -2.77
CA ILE A 19 11.08 -6.65 -1.74
C ILE A 19 9.82 -5.80 -1.95
N LEU A 20 9.54 -5.41 -3.20
CA LEU A 20 8.38 -4.59 -3.56
C LEU A 20 7.06 -5.27 -3.15
N ILE A 21 6.90 -6.56 -3.45
CA ILE A 21 5.67 -7.28 -3.09
C ILE A 21 5.55 -7.50 -1.57
N ARG A 22 6.65 -7.75 -0.86
CA ARG A 22 6.64 -7.84 0.61
C ARG A 22 6.27 -6.50 1.24
N CYS A 23 6.79 -5.40 0.70
CA CYS A 23 6.43 -4.05 1.15
C CYS A 23 4.96 -3.74 0.87
N PHE A 24 4.43 -4.14 -0.30
CA PHE A 24 3.00 -4.06 -0.60
C PHE A 24 2.17 -4.85 0.43
N ILE A 25 2.52 -6.10 0.74
CA ILE A 25 1.79 -6.89 1.75
C ILE A 25 1.82 -6.22 3.12
N MET A 26 2.98 -5.72 3.57
CA MET A 26 3.10 -5.00 4.84
C MET A 26 2.25 -3.73 4.86
N GLY A 27 2.23 -2.98 3.74
CA GLY A 27 1.35 -1.83 3.57
C GLY A 27 -0.13 -2.21 3.64
N LEU A 28 -0.52 -3.37 3.09
CA LEU A 28 -1.90 -3.86 3.15
C LEU A 28 -2.32 -4.16 4.58
N VAL A 29 -1.43 -4.83 5.33
CA VAL A 29 -1.66 -5.16 6.74
C VAL A 29 -1.78 -3.88 7.56
N PHE A 30 -0.92 -2.89 7.32
CA PHE A 30 -1.01 -1.59 7.99
C PHE A 30 -2.33 -0.87 7.66
N LEU A 31 -2.74 -0.88 6.39
CA LEU A 31 -4.00 -0.26 5.96
C LEU A 31 -5.22 -0.98 6.56
N ALA A 32 -5.18 -2.31 6.64
CA ALA A 32 -6.20 -3.11 7.32
C ALA A 32 -6.23 -2.84 8.84
N PHE A 33 -5.07 -2.67 9.47
CA PHE A 33 -4.96 -2.30 10.87
C PHE A 33 -5.58 -0.92 11.13
N CYS A 34 -5.25 0.08 10.30
CA CYS A 34 -5.89 1.40 10.35
C CYS A 34 -7.39 1.33 10.09
N ALA A 35 -7.85 0.47 9.17
CA ALA A 35 -9.27 0.24 8.89
C ALA A 35 -10.00 -0.30 10.12
N CYS A 36 -9.45 -1.33 10.76
CA CYS A 36 -9.97 -1.88 12.01
C CYS A 36 -10.01 -0.80 13.08
N PHE A 37 -8.91 -0.07 13.27
CA PHE A 37 -8.86 1.02 14.23
C PHE A 37 -9.93 2.07 13.95
N MET A 38 -10.15 2.46 12.70
CA MET A 38 -11.22 3.40 12.35
C MET A 38 -12.60 2.84 12.66
N VAL A 39 -12.89 1.56 12.39
CA VAL A 39 -14.21 0.96 12.69
C VAL A 39 -14.45 0.87 14.20
N PHE A 40 -13.45 0.45 14.99
CA PHE A 40 -13.57 0.33 16.44
C PHE A 40 -13.50 1.67 17.15
N ALA A 41 -12.65 2.58 16.66
CA ALA A 41 -12.47 3.91 17.23
C ALA A 41 -13.53 4.90 16.75
N ASN A 42 -14.29 4.67 15.67
CA ASN A 42 -15.34 5.61 15.24
C ASN A 42 -16.34 5.91 16.38
N GLN A 43 -16.62 4.89 17.18
CA GLN A 43 -17.55 4.98 18.31
C GLN A 43 -17.01 5.91 19.41
N TYR A 44 -15.74 5.74 19.79
CA TYR A 44 -15.08 6.52 20.85
C TYR A 44 -14.56 7.88 20.36
N ALA A 45 -14.00 7.92 19.16
CA ALA A 45 -13.45 9.09 18.52
C ALA A 45 -14.55 10.10 18.17
N TYR A 46 -15.73 9.65 17.72
CA TYR A 46 -16.85 10.56 17.48
C TYR A 46 -17.31 11.25 18.77
N GLU A 47 -17.38 10.52 19.88
CA GLU A 47 -17.81 11.07 21.18
C GLU A 47 -16.80 12.09 21.73
N ILE A 48 -15.49 11.85 21.52
CA ILE A 48 -14.42 12.75 21.94
C ILE A 48 -14.26 13.94 20.98
N HIS A 49 -14.30 13.73 19.66
CA HIS A 49 -14.18 14.80 18.67
C HIS A 49 -15.40 15.71 18.66
N SER A 50 -16.62 15.17 18.84
CA SER A 50 -17.83 15.99 18.91
C SER A 50 -17.83 16.99 20.08
N LYS A 51 -16.99 16.77 21.11
CA LYS A 51 -16.78 17.73 22.21
C LYS A 51 -15.79 18.84 21.87
N PHE A 52 -14.91 18.63 20.88
CA PHE A 52 -13.83 19.56 20.53
C PHE A 52 -14.05 20.27 19.19
N PHE A 53 -14.80 19.65 18.27
CA PHE A 53 -15.12 20.14 16.94
C PHE A 53 -16.55 19.75 16.56
N ASP A 54 -17.30 20.72 16.01
CA ASP A 54 -18.64 20.50 15.47
C ASP A 54 -18.54 19.83 14.09
N ILE A 55 -18.17 18.55 14.09
CA ILE A 55 -18.01 17.71 12.90
C ILE A 55 -19.11 16.66 12.88
N THR A 56 -19.87 16.63 11.79
CA THR A 56 -20.88 15.60 11.55
C THR A 56 -20.23 14.24 11.25
N LYS A 57 -20.89 13.13 11.64
CA LYS A 57 -20.42 11.75 11.35
C LYS A 57 -20.04 11.57 9.88
N GLN A 58 -20.82 12.17 8.99
CA GLN A 58 -20.64 12.06 7.54
C GLN A 58 -19.34 12.70 7.07
N GLN A 59 -18.93 13.84 7.64
CA GLN A 59 -17.66 14.50 7.29
C GLN A 59 -16.46 13.71 7.81
N PHE A 60 -16.55 13.19 9.03
CA PHE A 60 -15.50 12.35 9.61
C PHE A 60 -15.28 11.08 8.78
N ASP A 61 -16.36 10.36 8.46
CA ASP A 61 -16.29 9.18 7.60
C ASP A 61 -15.73 9.53 6.22
N LEU A 62 -16.16 10.63 5.59
CA LEU A 62 -15.67 11.01 4.26
C LEU A 62 -14.15 11.23 4.24
N ILE A 63 -13.61 11.89 5.26
CA ILE A 63 -12.16 12.15 5.37
C ILE A 63 -11.41 10.83 5.63
N CYS A 64 -11.90 10.01 6.56
CA CYS A 64 -11.31 8.72 6.91
C CYS A 64 -11.30 7.74 5.73
N TYR A 65 -12.45 7.56 5.07
CA TYR A 65 -12.56 6.73 3.88
C TYR A 65 -11.81 7.30 2.67
N GLY A 66 -11.80 8.62 2.51
CA GLY A 66 -11.04 9.31 1.46
C GLY A 66 -9.53 9.09 1.61
N TRP A 67 -9.00 9.28 2.82
CA TRP A 67 -7.60 8.99 3.15
C TRP A 67 -7.26 7.52 2.89
N MET A 68 -8.13 6.60 3.30
CA MET A 68 -7.88 5.16 3.14
C MET A 68 -7.92 4.72 1.67
N GLY A 69 -8.81 5.31 0.88
CA GLY A 69 -8.85 5.13 -0.58
C GLY A 69 -7.58 5.65 -1.24
N LEU A 70 -7.15 6.86 -0.88
CA LEU A 70 -5.93 7.47 -1.41
C LEU A 70 -4.67 6.67 -1.04
N ALA A 71 -4.54 6.24 0.22
CA ALA A 71 -3.44 5.42 0.69
C ALA A 71 -3.36 4.08 -0.07
N LYS A 72 -4.52 3.46 -0.33
CA LYS A 72 -4.61 2.22 -1.11
C LYS A 72 -4.17 2.43 -2.56
N LEU A 73 -4.59 3.51 -3.20
CA LEU A 73 -4.13 3.86 -4.55
C LEU A 73 -2.63 4.14 -4.59
N TRP A 74 -2.13 4.92 -3.63
CA TRP A 74 -0.70 5.24 -3.51
C TRP A 74 0.15 3.98 -3.37
N MET A 75 -0.28 3.04 -2.54
CA MET A 75 0.38 1.76 -2.33
C MET A 75 0.41 0.90 -3.61
N ILE A 76 -0.70 0.87 -4.37
CA ILE A 76 -0.74 0.17 -5.66
C ILE A 76 0.23 0.83 -6.65
N PHE A 77 0.23 2.17 -6.74
CA PHE A 77 1.08 2.90 -7.67
C PHE A 77 2.58 2.74 -7.37
N VAL A 78 2.97 2.84 -6.09
CA VAL A 78 4.38 2.84 -5.69
C VAL A 78 4.97 1.44 -5.58
N PHE A 79 4.17 0.41 -5.27
CA PHE A 79 4.70 -0.95 -5.07
C PHE A 79 4.23 -1.96 -6.12
N LEU A 80 2.94 -1.98 -6.46
CA LEU A 80 2.39 -3.00 -7.35
C LEU A 80 2.75 -2.76 -8.82
N ILE A 81 2.63 -1.51 -9.30
CA ILE A 81 3.00 -1.15 -10.68
C ILE A 81 4.47 -1.47 -10.98
N PRO A 82 5.45 -1.02 -10.17
CA PRO A 82 6.85 -1.35 -10.45
C PRO A 82 7.17 -2.85 -10.29
N TYR A 83 6.49 -3.56 -9.39
CA TYR A 83 6.59 -5.03 -9.32
C TYR A 83 6.15 -5.69 -10.62
N ILE A 84 5.00 -5.29 -11.18
CA ILE A 84 4.49 -5.80 -12.46
C ILE A 84 5.46 -5.43 -13.60
N ALA A 85 5.97 -4.19 -13.63
CA ALA A 85 6.93 -3.76 -14.64
C ALA A 85 8.20 -4.62 -14.64
N ILE A 86 8.76 -4.91 -13.45
CA ILE A 86 9.93 -5.77 -13.30
C ILE A 86 9.61 -7.20 -13.76
N ARG A 87 8.49 -7.77 -13.31
CA ARG A 87 8.02 -9.11 -13.72
C ARG A 87 7.84 -9.21 -15.25
N LEU A 88 7.31 -8.18 -15.90
CA LEU A 88 7.17 -8.13 -17.36
C LEU A 88 8.53 -8.11 -18.06
N VAL A 89 9.51 -7.36 -17.53
CA VAL A 89 10.87 -7.33 -18.10
C VAL A 89 11.58 -8.69 -17.94
N LEU A 90 11.39 -9.38 -16.80
CA LEU A 90 11.92 -10.74 -16.59
C LEU A 90 11.20 -11.79 -17.45
N GLY A 91 9.86 -11.72 -17.54
CA GLY A 91 9.04 -12.70 -18.25
C GLY A 91 9.15 -12.63 -19.78
N LYS A 92 9.47 -11.46 -20.35
CA LYS A 92 9.60 -11.27 -21.81
C LYS A 92 10.88 -11.90 -22.42
N ARG A 93 11.64 -12.69 -21.66
CA ARG A 93 12.88 -13.35 -22.09
C ARG A 93 12.91 -14.88 -21.84
N THR A 94 11.78 -15.49 -21.52
CA THR A 94 11.55 -16.94 -21.74
C THR A 94 10.87 -17.12 -23.08
#